data_AF-A0AAN0MGK1-F1
#
_entry.id   AF-A0AAN0MGK1-F1
#
_cell.length_a   1.000
_cell.length_b   1.000
_cell.length_c   1.000
_cell.angle_alpha   90.00
_cell.angle_beta   90.00
_cell.angle_gamma   90.00
#
_symmetry.space_group_name_H-M   'P 1'
#
loop_
_entity.id
_entity.type
_entity.pdbx_description
1 polymer ?
#
loop_
_entity_poly.entity_id
_entity_poly.type
_entity_poly.pdbx_seq_one_letter_code
_entity_poly.pdbx_strand_id
1 'polypeptide(L)'
;MLGMIMPYLPDTVERVGRSPLRKLSRNDRFVGPASQLAERGMPTEALLAAMGAAFRFDYAEDAEAVELQRLLAEEPAEVVVGTVTGLEPDHPLYPAVLELVKSVQG
;
A
#
# COMPACT_ATOMS: atom_id res chain seq x y z
N MET A 1 -21.13 6.57 14.71
CA MET A 1 -21.88 5.33 14.38
C MET A 1 -21.28 4.77 13.10
N LEU A 2 -20.48 3.69 13.21
CA LEU A 2 -19.70 3.13 12.09
C LEU A 2 -20.63 2.54 11.02
N GLY A 3 -20.54 3.05 9.80
CA GLY A 3 -21.18 2.46 8.61
C GLY A 3 -20.47 1.21 8.07
N MET A 4 -19.63 0.54 8.88
CA MET A 4 -18.76 -0.55 8.41
C MET A 4 -19.42 -1.93 8.38
N ILE A 5 -20.64 -2.09 8.89
CA ILE A 5 -21.33 -3.39 8.88
C ILE A 5 -22.74 -3.19 8.31
N MET A 6 -22.90 -3.47 7.01
CA MET A 6 -24.23 -3.55 6.40
C MET A 6 -24.64 -5.03 6.33
N PRO A 7 -25.63 -5.49 7.12
CA PRO A 7 -25.96 -6.92 7.28
C PRO A 7 -26.44 -7.62 6.00
N TYR A 8 -26.70 -6.87 4.93
CA TYR A 8 -27.21 -7.38 3.65
C TYR A 8 -26.20 -7.25 2.49
N LEU A 9 -24.99 -6.76 2.74
CA LEU A 9 -23.87 -6.82 1.80
C LEU A 9 -22.64 -7.28 2.56
N PRO A 10 -22.32 -8.59 2.56
CA PRO A 10 -21.10 -9.06 3.20
C PRO A 10 -19.91 -8.39 2.53
N ASP A 11 -19.28 -7.47 3.25
CA ASP A 11 -18.08 -6.79 2.80
C ASP A 11 -16.88 -7.66 3.15
N THR A 12 -16.57 -8.62 2.26
CA THR A 12 -15.47 -9.55 2.51
C THR A 12 -14.13 -8.82 2.41
N VAL A 13 -13.12 -9.32 3.12
CA VAL A 13 -11.77 -8.74 3.11
C VAL A 13 -11.21 -8.71 1.69
N GLU A 14 -11.51 -9.72 0.87
CA GLU A 14 -11.13 -9.78 -0.53
C GLU A 14 -11.78 -8.63 -1.32
N ARG A 15 -13.09 -8.39 -1.13
CA ARG A 15 -13.79 -7.30 -1.82
C ARG A 15 -13.22 -5.94 -1.44
N VAL A 16 -12.99 -5.68 -0.15
CA VAL A 16 -12.40 -4.42 0.33
C VAL A 16 -10.95 -4.29 -0.13
N GLY A 17 -10.21 -5.41 -0.18
CA GLY A 17 -8.78 -5.52 -0.44
C GLY A 17 -8.36 -5.46 -1.92
N ARG A 18 -9.26 -5.81 -2.85
CA ARG A 18 -9.05 -5.77 -4.32
C ARG A 18 -8.52 -4.44 -4.87
N SER A 19 -7.75 -4.51 -5.95
CA SER A 19 -6.99 -3.42 -6.56
C SER A 19 -5.96 -2.78 -5.62
N PRO A 20 -5.00 -3.55 -5.08
CA PRO A 20 -3.99 -3.01 -4.16
C PRO A 20 -3.04 -2.02 -4.84
N LEU A 21 -2.68 -2.21 -6.11
CA LEU A 21 -1.82 -1.27 -6.86
C LEU A 21 -2.46 0.11 -6.95
N ARG A 22 -3.75 0.17 -7.32
CA ARG A 22 -4.49 1.45 -7.33
C ARG A 22 -4.47 2.15 -5.97
N LYS A 23 -4.65 1.41 -4.87
CA LYS A 23 -4.68 1.98 -3.51
C LYS A 23 -3.34 2.48 -3.02
N LEU A 24 -2.27 1.80 -3.43
CA LEU A 24 -0.90 2.16 -3.12
C LEU A 24 -0.37 3.26 -4.04
N SER A 25 -1.09 3.63 -5.10
CA SER A 25 -0.67 4.74 -5.98
C SER A 25 -0.66 6.09 -5.25
N ARG A 26 0.20 6.99 -5.73
CA ARG A 26 0.53 8.28 -5.11
C ARG A 26 -0.67 9.12 -4.67
N ASN A 27 -1.75 9.10 -5.43
CA ASN A 27 -2.89 10.01 -5.24
C ASN A 27 -4.16 9.31 -4.71
N ASP A 28 -4.08 8.04 -4.32
CA ASP A 28 -5.20 7.33 -3.68
C ASP A 28 -5.04 7.35 -2.15
N ARG A 29 -5.75 6.46 -1.47
CA ARG A 29 -6.08 6.52 -0.04
C ARG A 29 -4.94 6.32 0.96
N PHE A 30 -3.74 5.93 0.52
CA PHE A 30 -2.62 5.67 1.44
C PHE A 30 -1.45 6.63 1.22
N VAL A 31 -0.81 6.58 0.05
CA VAL A 31 0.43 7.31 -0.20
C VAL A 31 0.22 8.83 -0.19
N GLY A 32 -0.89 9.31 -0.73
CA GLY A 32 -1.20 10.74 -0.74
C GLY A 32 -1.29 11.34 0.67
N PRO A 33 -2.17 10.80 1.54
CA PRO A 33 -2.24 11.22 2.94
C PRO A 33 -0.92 11.04 3.71
N ALA A 34 -0.21 9.93 3.51
CA ALA A 34 1.06 9.68 4.20
C ALA A 34 2.15 10.67 3.78
N SER A 35 2.18 11.04 2.50
CA SER A 35 3.14 11.99 1.95
C SER A 35 2.95 13.36 2.55
N GLN A 36 1.70 13.85 2.59
CA GLN A 36 1.37 15.15 3.18
C GLN A 36 1.70 15.23 4.68
N LEU A 37 1.59 14.12 5.41
CA LEU A 37 1.98 14.06 6.82
C LEU A 37 3.50 14.08 6.97
N ALA A 38 4.21 13.27 6.18
CA ALA A 38 5.67 13.23 6.20
C ALA A 38 6.30 14.59 5.83
N GLU A 39 5.77 15.28 4.82
CA GLU A 39 6.19 16.63 4.42
C GLU A 39 6.03 17.67 5.54
N ARG A 40 5.10 17.43 6.48
CA ARG A 40 4.86 18.30 7.65
C ARG A 40 5.58 17.82 8.92
N GLY A 41 6.40 16.76 8.82
CA GLY A 41 7.04 16.14 9.97
C GLY A 41 6.06 15.51 10.97
N MET A 42 4.88 15.10 10.50
CA MET A 42 3.85 14.47 11.32
C MET A 42 3.95 12.93 11.30
N PRO A 43 3.43 12.24 12.33
CA PRO A 43 3.47 10.77 12.39
C PRO A 43 2.69 10.10 11.25
N THR A 44 3.21 8.98 10.74
CA THR A 44 2.66 8.23 9.58
C THR A 44 2.44 6.74 9.85
N GLU A 45 2.65 6.28 11.09
CA GLU A 45 2.75 4.86 11.46
C GLU A 45 1.48 4.07 11.10
N ALA A 46 0.31 4.65 11.33
CA ALA A 46 -0.97 4.01 11.01
C ALA A 46 -1.17 3.82 9.50
N LEU A 47 -0.71 4.78 8.68
CA LEU A 47 -0.77 4.68 7.22
C LEU A 47 0.26 3.68 6.70
N LEU A 48 1.47 3.68 7.27
CA LEU A 48 2.49 2.67 6.95
C LEU A 48 2.03 1.25 7.30
N ALA A 49 1.34 1.06 8.43
CA ALA A 49 0.75 -0.23 8.77
C ALA A 49 -0.31 -0.68 7.75
N ALA A 50 -1.19 0.24 7.33
CA ALA A 50 -2.20 -0.05 6.30
C ALA A 50 -1.57 -0.35 4.93
N MET A 51 -0.54 0.41 4.53
CA MET A 51 0.26 0.13 3.33
C MET A 51 0.90 -1.25 3.42
N GLY A 52 1.42 -1.62 4.59
CA GLY A 52 2.03 -2.94 4.81
C GLY A 52 1.05 -4.09 4.63
N ALA A 53 -0.21 -3.91 5.05
CA ALA A 53 -1.27 -4.87 4.77
C ALA A 53 -1.61 -4.93 3.27
N ALA A 54 -1.63 -3.79 2.58
CA ALA A 54 -1.88 -3.73 1.15
C ALA A 54 -0.75 -4.37 0.32
N PHE A 55 0.52 -4.18 0.69
CA PHE A 55 1.66 -4.85 0.04
C PHE A 55 1.60 -6.39 0.21
N ARG A 56 1.10 -6.87 1.35
CA ARG A 56 0.93 -8.30 1.63
C ARG A 56 -0.40 -8.87 1.12
N PHE A 57 -1.22 -8.07 0.44
CA PHE A 57 -2.50 -8.54 -0.06
C PHE A 57 -2.25 -9.50 -1.22
N ASP A 58 -2.58 -10.77 -0.98
CA ASP A 58 -2.44 -11.86 -1.94
C ASP A 58 -3.83 -12.49 -2.17
N TYR A 59 -4.32 -12.32 -3.39
CA TYR A 59 -5.62 -12.87 -3.79
C TYR A 59 -5.59 -13.20 -5.28
N ALA A 60 -5.55 -14.49 -5.60
CA ALA A 60 -5.31 -15.00 -6.94
C ALA A 60 -6.36 -14.60 -8.00
N GLU A 61 -7.57 -14.21 -7.60
CA GLU A 61 -8.62 -13.75 -8.52
C GLU A 61 -8.57 -12.25 -8.81
N ASP A 62 -7.59 -11.52 -8.25
CA ASP A 62 -7.35 -10.11 -8.54
C ASP A 62 -6.03 -9.93 -9.30
N ALA A 63 -6.13 -9.52 -10.56
CA ALA A 63 -4.98 -9.32 -11.43
C ALA A 63 -3.99 -8.27 -10.87
N GLU A 64 -4.47 -7.23 -10.18
CA GLU A 64 -3.56 -6.25 -9.55
C GLU A 64 -2.84 -6.85 -8.33
N ALA A 65 -3.48 -7.74 -7.59
CA ALA A 65 -2.83 -8.43 -6.46
C ALA A 65 -1.77 -9.40 -6.97
N VAL A 66 -2.08 -10.18 -8.01
CA VAL A 66 -1.11 -11.08 -8.67
C VAL A 66 0.10 -10.30 -9.18
N GLU A 67 -0.13 -9.17 -9.86
CA GLU A 67 0.97 -8.35 -10.37
C GLU A 67 1.79 -7.72 -9.24
N LEU A 68 1.15 -7.27 -8.15
CA LEU A 68 1.87 -6.77 -6.98
C LEU A 68 2.76 -7.84 -6.35
N GLN A 69 2.25 -9.06 -6.17
CA GLN A 69 3.05 -10.17 -5.63
C GLN A 69 4.20 -10.54 -6.58
N ARG A 70 4.00 -10.49 -7.90
CA ARG A 70 5.07 -10.69 -8.89
C ARG A 70 6.17 -9.63 -8.76
N LEU A 71 5.79 -8.35 -8.72
CA LEU A 71 6.75 -7.24 -8.55
C LEU A 71 7.55 -7.39 -7.25
N LEU A 72 6.88 -7.74 -6.15
CA LEU A 72 7.54 -7.96 -4.86
C LEU A 72 8.51 -9.14 -4.89
N ALA A 73 8.25 -10.19 -5.68
CA ALA A 73 9.13 -11.35 -5.78
C ALA A 73 10.33 -11.12 -6.72
N GLU A 74 10.15 -10.34 -7.78
CA GLU A 74 11.12 -10.28 -8.90
C GLU A 74 11.96 -9.00 -8.92
N GLU A 75 11.44 -7.89 -8.38
CA GLU A 75 12.09 -6.59 -8.48
C GLU A 75 12.78 -6.17 -7.16
N PRO A 76 13.87 -5.38 -7.22
CA PRO A 76 14.44 -4.75 -6.04
C PRO A 76 13.43 -3.83 -5.33
N ALA A 77 13.52 -3.73 -4.00
CA ALA A 77 12.61 -2.92 -3.18
C ALA A 77 12.48 -1.48 -3.69
N GLU A 78 13.58 -0.87 -4.11
CA GLU A 78 13.64 0.50 -4.64
C GLU A 78 12.79 0.66 -5.91
N VAL A 79 12.82 -0.35 -6.79
CA VAL A 79 12.04 -0.38 -8.03
C VAL A 79 10.56 -0.55 -7.71
N VAL A 80 10.21 -1.41 -6.76
CA VAL A 80 8.83 -1.60 -6.31
C VAL A 80 8.27 -0.30 -5.72
N VAL A 81 9.03 0.38 -4.85
CA VAL A 81 8.60 1.64 -4.25
C VAL A 81 8.30 2.67 -5.34
N GLY A 82 9.22 2.92 -6.27
CA GLY A 82 9.01 3.88 -7.35
C GLY A 82 7.81 3.52 -8.23
N THR A 83 7.73 2.26 -8.66
CA THR A 83 6.69 1.79 -9.60
C THR A 83 5.30 1.79 -8.98
N VAL A 84 5.16 1.28 -7.74
CA VAL A 84 3.86 1.09 -7.11
C VAL A 84 3.36 2.36 -6.44
N THR A 85 4.26 3.13 -5.82
CA THR A 85 3.87 4.29 -4.99
C THR A 85 4.09 5.63 -5.66
N GLY A 86 4.97 5.71 -6.67
CA GLY A 86 5.37 6.97 -7.30
C GLY A 86 6.17 7.90 -6.37
N LEU A 87 6.73 7.36 -5.28
CA LEU A 87 7.62 8.09 -4.38
C LEU A 87 9.03 8.14 -4.97
N GLU A 88 9.59 9.35 -5.01
CA GLU A 88 10.98 9.58 -5.39
C GLU A 88 11.92 9.43 -4.18
N PRO A 89 13.20 9.07 -4.37
CA PRO A 89 14.15 8.84 -3.28
C PRO A 89 14.39 10.04 -2.34
N ASP A 90 14.16 11.26 -2.82
CA ASP A 90 14.31 12.51 -2.07
C ASP A 90 13.09 12.86 -1.20
N HIS A 91 11.97 12.15 -1.38
CA HIS A 91 10.75 12.41 -0.64
C HIS A 91 10.86 11.93 0.83
N PRO A 92 10.40 12.71 1.83
CA PRO A 92 10.58 12.39 3.25
C PRO A 92 9.95 11.07 3.70
N LEU A 93 8.89 10.61 3.01
CA LEU A 93 8.24 9.32 3.28
C LEU A 93 9.03 8.12 2.70
N TYR A 94 9.88 8.33 1.69
CA TYR A 94 10.51 7.27 0.91
C TYR A 94 11.28 6.25 1.78
N PRO A 95 12.14 6.66 2.75
CA PRO A 95 12.91 5.70 3.54
C PRO A 95 12.02 4.74 4.34
N ALA A 96 10.92 5.23 4.91
CA ALA A 96 10.00 4.40 5.69
C ALA A 96 9.26 3.39 4.82
N VAL A 97 8.87 3.77 3.60
CA VAL A 97 8.19 2.88 2.66
C VAL A 97 9.17 1.87 2.06
N LEU A 98 10.42 2.26 1.81
CA LEU A 98 11.46 1.34 1.37
C LEU A 98 11.73 0.24 2.40
N GLU A 99 11.90 0.60 3.67
CA GLU A 99 12.08 -0.39 4.73
C GLU A 99 10.84 -1.29 4.91
N LEU A 100 9.64 -0.73 4.75
CA LEU A 100 8.41 -1.50 4.73
C LEU A 100 8.39 -2.52 3.59
N VAL A 101 8.72 -2.13 2.36
CA VAL A 101 8.77 -3.04 1.21
C VAL A 101 9.82 -4.12 1.41
N LYS A 102 11.02 -3.79 1.89
CA LYS A 102 12.05 -4.79 2.24
C LYS A 102 11.53 -5.80 3.27
N SER A 103 10.77 -5.35 4.27
CA SER A 103 10.13 -6.24 5.26
C SER A 103 9.00 -7.12 4.72
N VAL A 104 8.52 -6.84 3.51
CA VAL A 104 7.56 -7.70 2.80
C VAL A 104 8.28 -8.73 1.94
N GLN A 105 9.45 -8.38 1.38
CA GLN A 105 10.24 -9.24 0.50
C GLN A 105 11.12 -10.26 1.25
N GLY A 106 11.53 -9.96 2.49
CA GLY A 106 12.30 -10.86 3.36
C GLY A 106 11.46 -11.51 4.45
#